data_AF-A0A2I0IS17-F1
#
_entry.id   AF-A0A2I0IS17-F1
#
_cell.length_a   1.000
_cell.length_b   1.000
_cell.length_c   1.000
_cell.angle_alpha   90.00
_cell.angle_beta   90.00
_cell.angle_gamma   90.00
#
_symmetry.space_group_name_H-M   'P 1'
#
loop_
_entity.id
_entity.type
_entity.pdbx_description
1 polymer ?
#
loop_
_entity_poly.entity_id
_entity_poly.type
_entity_poly.pdbx_seq_one_letter_code
_entity_poly.pdbx_strand_id
1 'polypeptide(L)'
;MNVLRYCNLDESLQGEESLVCPNALERLYKTKELDYMSYIVLRMFENTEVALEDPKRFRIEMTFSRGADLSPLEIDDGEAASLHQEHTLPIMGPERLQEVGSYLTLEQMERMLHPFAMPAEDFPPPSVPQGFSGYFSKSAAVLERLVNLWPFNKQGNGVNGK
;
A
#
# COMPACT_ATOMS: atom_id res chain seq x y z
N MET A 1 5.88 1.15 0.59
CA MET A 1 6.66 1.63 1.77
C MET A 1 7.15 3.06 1.61
N ASN A 2 8.02 3.37 0.65
CA ASN A 2 8.54 4.73 0.47
C ASN A 2 7.44 5.79 0.31
N VAL A 3 6.39 5.48 -0.47
CA VAL A 3 5.23 6.37 -0.59
C VAL A 3 4.62 6.68 0.79
N LEU A 4 4.47 5.70 1.69
CA LEU A 4 3.93 5.92 3.04
C LEU A 4 4.90 6.68 3.96
N ARG A 5 6.21 6.63 3.70
CA ARG A 5 7.23 7.33 4.48
C ARG A 5 7.36 8.80 4.09
N TYR A 6 7.08 9.11 2.83
CA TYR A 6 7.46 10.38 2.22
C TYR A 6 6.29 11.12 1.59
N CYS A 7 5.08 10.55 1.60
CA CYS A 7 3.92 11.23 1.01
C CYS A 7 3.66 12.60 1.66
N ASN A 8 3.96 12.74 2.95
CA ASN A 8 3.83 13.99 3.69
C ASN A 8 4.95 15.01 3.43
N LEU A 9 5.97 14.69 2.62
CA LEU A 9 7.06 15.60 2.28
C LEU A 9 6.81 16.41 1.01
N ASP A 10 5.76 16.08 0.26
CA ASP A 10 5.40 16.84 -0.92
C ASP A 10 4.93 18.25 -0.55
N GLU A 11 5.51 19.28 -1.17
CA GLU A 11 5.16 20.68 -0.88
C GLU A 11 3.70 21.00 -1.20
N SER A 12 3.10 20.32 -2.19
CA SER A 12 1.68 20.50 -2.54
C SER A 12 0.72 19.98 -1.46
N LEU A 13 1.22 19.14 -0.55
CA LEU A 13 0.45 18.56 0.55
C LEU A 13 0.70 19.28 1.89
N GLN A 14 1.35 20.45 1.88
CA GLN A 14 1.57 21.24 3.10
C GLN A 14 0.23 21.65 3.75
N GLY A 15 0.07 21.28 5.02
CA GLY A 15 -1.13 21.58 5.81
C GLY A 15 -2.19 20.48 5.80
N GLU A 16 -2.03 19.45 4.96
CA GLU A 16 -2.88 18.26 4.99
C GLU A 16 -2.52 17.32 6.14
N GLU A 17 -3.51 16.56 6.63
CA GLU A 17 -3.27 15.54 7.63
C GLU A 17 -2.47 14.38 7.02
N SER A 18 -1.44 13.91 7.75
CA SER A 18 -0.62 12.79 7.32
C SER A 18 -1.45 11.51 7.18
N LEU A 19 -1.17 10.75 6.11
CA LEU A 19 -1.78 9.43 5.87
C LEU A 19 -1.51 8.43 7.01
N VAL A 20 -0.39 8.62 7.70
CA VAL A 20 0.13 7.76 8.76
C VAL A 20 0.37 8.59 10.01
N CYS A 21 -0.04 8.10 11.18
CA CYS A 21 0.18 8.81 12.43
C CYS A 21 1.67 8.88 12.79
N PRO A 22 2.13 9.89 13.57
CA PRO A 22 3.55 10.09 13.85
C PRO A 22 4.27 8.86 14.42
N ASN A 23 3.62 8.12 15.33
CA ASN A 23 4.17 6.89 15.91
C ASN A 23 4.29 5.76 14.87
N ALA A 24 3.32 5.64 13.96
CA ALA A 24 3.43 4.70 12.86
C ALA A 24 4.52 5.11 11.87
N LEU A 25 4.68 6.41 11.59
CA LEU A 25 5.74 6.93 10.73
C LEU A 25 7.13 6.63 11.29
N GLU A 26 7.35 6.84 12.59
CA GLU A 26 8.60 6.49 13.27
C GLU A 26 8.93 5.01 13.12
N ARG A 27 7.92 4.14 13.32
CA ARG A 27 8.07 2.69 13.12
C ARG A 27 8.41 2.33 11.68
N LEU A 28 7.72 2.92 10.70
CA LEU A 28 8.03 2.72 9.28
C LEU A 28 9.45 3.19 8.95
N TYR A 29 9.94 4.26 9.58
CA TYR A 29 11.29 4.78 9.38
C TYR A 29 12.36 3.85 9.98
N LYS A 30 12.12 3.28 11.16
CA LYS A 30 13.03 2.32 11.82
C LYS A 30 13.14 0.98 11.09
N THR A 31 12.11 0.60 10.33
CA THR A 31 12.12 -0.65 9.54
C THR A 31 13.11 -0.50 8.38
N LYS A 32 14.36 -0.92 8.54
CA LYS A 32 15.42 -0.72 7.52
C LYS A 32 15.28 -1.68 6.35
N GLU A 33 14.95 -2.93 6.64
CA GLU A 33 14.84 -4.01 5.66
C GLU A 33 13.42 -4.58 5.66
N LEU A 34 12.97 -5.04 4.50
CA LEU A 34 11.69 -5.73 4.37
C LEU A 34 11.97 -7.22 4.32
N ASP A 35 11.34 -7.95 5.22
CA ASP A 35 11.35 -9.40 5.27
C ASP A 35 10.33 -9.98 4.27
N TYR A 36 10.45 -11.27 3.93
CA TYR A 36 9.48 -11.99 3.10
C TYR A 36 8.07 -12.00 3.72
N MET A 37 7.97 -11.78 5.04
CA MET A 37 6.71 -11.66 5.78
C MET A 37 6.26 -10.22 6.01
N SER A 38 6.98 -9.20 5.51
CA SER A 38 6.53 -7.82 5.64
C SER A 38 5.36 -7.55 4.68
N TYR A 39 4.27 -6.97 5.18
CA TYR A 39 3.11 -6.64 4.34
C TYR A 39 2.37 -5.39 4.83
N ILE A 40 1.72 -4.70 3.90
CA ILE A 40 0.74 -3.66 4.17
C ILE A 40 -0.63 -4.20 3.75
N VAL A 41 -1.61 -4.11 4.64
CA VAL A 41 -3.02 -4.41 4.31
C VAL A 41 -3.78 -3.11 4.19
N LEU A 42 -4.39 -2.89 3.04
CA LEU A 42 -5.39 -1.86 2.79
C LEU A 42 -6.78 -2.51 2.87
N ARG A 43 -7.64 -2.04 3.76
CA ARG A 43 -9.03 -2.49 3.86
C ARG A 43 -9.95 -1.33 3.53
N MET A 44 -10.81 -1.51 2.54
CA MET A 44 -11.84 -0.55 2.19
C MET A 44 -13.21 -1.06 2.64
N PHE A 45 -13.99 -0.20 3.26
CA PHE A 45 -15.35 -0.47 3.71
C PHE A 45 -16.31 0.48 3.02
N GLU A 46 -17.40 -0.06 2.48
CA GLU A 46 -18.50 0.72 1.89
C GLU A 46 -19.61 0.98 2.91
N ASN A 47 -20.13 2.20 2.95
CA ASN A 47 -21.42 2.50 3.58
C ASN A 47 -22.53 2.69 2.53
N THR A 48 -23.33 1.66 2.24
CA THR A 48 -24.35 1.72 1.18
C THR A 48 -25.54 2.63 1.46
N GLU A 49 -25.61 3.21 2.67
CA GLU A 49 -26.69 4.11 3.08
C GLU A 49 -26.52 5.54 2.56
N VAL A 50 -25.31 5.91 2.10
CA VAL A 50 -25.01 7.24 1.55
C VAL A 50 -24.77 7.18 0.03
N ALA A 51 -24.88 8.34 -0.62
CA ALA A 51 -24.65 8.47 -2.05
C ALA A 51 -23.20 8.09 -2.44
N LEU A 52 -22.98 7.71 -3.70
CA LEU A 52 -21.65 7.29 -4.17
C LEU A 52 -20.61 8.42 -4.07
N GLU A 53 -21.07 9.65 -4.18
CA GLU A 53 -20.26 10.88 -4.14
C GLU A 53 -20.00 11.37 -2.71
N ASP A 54 -20.61 10.76 -1.69
CA ASP A 54 -20.40 11.16 -0.31
C ASP A 54 -18.96 10.79 0.13
N PRO A 55 -18.14 11.72 0.64
CA PRO A 55 -16.77 11.42 1.06
C PRO A 55 -16.70 10.38 2.19
N LYS A 56 -17.79 10.14 2.92
CA LYS A 56 -17.90 9.11 3.97
C LYS A 56 -18.34 7.75 3.42
N ARG A 57 -18.61 7.62 2.11
CA ARG A 57 -19.02 6.38 1.45
C ARG A 57 -17.98 5.28 1.63
N PHE A 58 -16.71 5.64 1.48
CA PHE A 58 -15.59 4.71 1.52
C PHE A 58 -14.65 5.06 2.67
N ARG A 59 -14.55 4.12 3.60
CA ARG A 59 -13.63 4.19 4.73
C ARG A 59 -12.47 3.25 4.50
N ILE A 60 -11.26 3.73 4.71
CA ILE A 60 -10.03 2.97 4.52
C ILE A 60 -9.31 2.80 5.85
N GLU A 61 -8.89 1.57 6.11
CA GLU A 61 -7.98 1.22 7.19
C GLU A 61 -6.69 0.65 6.64
N MET A 62 -5.56 1.00 7.27
CA MET A 62 -4.24 0.57 6.85
C MET A 62 -3.50 -0.07 8.02
N THR A 63 -2.95 -1.25 7.78
CA THR A 63 -2.11 -1.94 8.76
C THR A 63 -0.81 -2.37 8.13
N PHE A 64 0.26 -2.40 8.92
CA PHE A 64 1.59 -2.81 8.49
C PHE A 64 2.13 -3.86 9.46
N SER A 65 2.59 -4.97 8.91
CA SER A 65 3.46 -5.91 9.62
C SER A 65 4.87 -5.77 9.09
N ARG A 66 5.83 -5.63 10.01
CA ARG A 66 7.26 -5.66 9.75
C ARG A 66 7.78 -7.08 9.47
N GLY A 67 6.98 -8.12 9.66
CA GLY A 67 7.41 -9.52 9.49
C GLY A 67 8.30 -9.97 10.65
N ALA A 68 9.35 -10.73 10.35
CA ALA A 68 10.38 -11.10 11.31
C ALA A 68 11.47 -10.01 11.37
N ASP A 69 11.17 -8.90 12.06
CA ASP A 69 12.05 -7.72 12.18
C ASP A 69 13.11 -7.84 13.30
N LEU A 70 13.50 -9.07 13.65
CA LEU A 70 14.58 -9.31 14.60
C LEU A 70 15.78 -9.86 13.84
N SER A 71 16.87 -9.10 13.81
CA SER A 71 18.10 -9.53 13.16
C SER A 71 18.81 -10.56 14.04
N PRO A 72 19.12 -11.77 13.52
CA PRO A 72 19.97 -12.73 14.23
C PRO A 72 21.40 -12.22 14.48
N LEU A 73 21.78 -11.09 13.88
CA LEU A 73 23.08 -10.44 14.02
C LEU A 73 23.08 -9.35 15.10
N GLU A 74 21.91 -8.90 15.55
CA GLU A 74 21.74 -8.01 16.70
C GLU A 74 21.70 -8.88 17.98
N ILE A 75 22.79 -9.59 18.25
CA ILE A 75 22.96 -10.42 19.45
C ILE A 75 23.43 -9.50 20.57
N ASP A 76 22.65 -9.41 21.65
CA ASP A 76 23.13 -8.83 22.92
C ASP A 76 24.18 -9.79 23.49
N ASP A 77 25.40 -9.29 23.77
CA ASP A 77 26.64 -10.08 24.04
C ASP A 77 26.63 -10.93 25.34
N GLY A 78 25.46 -11.33 25.85
CA GLY A 78 25.27 -12.03 27.11
C GLY A 78 24.87 -13.49 26.94
N GLU A 79 25.87 -14.37 26.93
CA GLU A 79 25.80 -15.84 26.86
C GLU A 79 25.63 -16.44 25.47
N ALA A 80 26.65 -17.22 25.08
CA ALA A 80 26.75 -17.94 23.83
C ALA A 80 25.41 -18.54 23.39
N ALA A 81 24.91 -18.08 22.24
CA ALA A 81 23.78 -18.62 21.50
C ALA A 81 23.81 -20.14 21.57
N SER A 82 23.02 -20.68 22.48
CA SER A 82 23.02 -22.09 22.79
C SER A 82 22.38 -22.82 21.62
N LEU A 83 22.91 -24.00 21.25
CA LEU A 83 22.36 -24.88 20.20
C LEU A 83 20.87 -25.22 20.34
N HIS A 84 20.25 -24.85 21.46
CA HIS A 84 18.84 -25.03 21.78
C HIS A 84 17.99 -23.77 21.54
N GLN A 85 18.59 -22.69 21.01
CA GLN A 85 17.86 -21.47 20.71
C GLN A 85 16.86 -21.73 19.57
N GLU A 86 15.63 -21.30 19.80
CA GLU A 86 14.57 -21.36 18.80
C GLU A 86 14.99 -20.55 17.56
N HIS A 87 15.18 -21.25 16.44
CA HIS A 87 15.68 -20.69 15.18
C HIS A 87 14.59 -19.94 14.40
N THR A 88 13.35 -19.94 14.90
CA THR A 88 12.24 -19.19 14.33
C THR A 88 12.19 -17.82 14.99
N LEU A 89 12.35 -16.78 14.17
CA LEU A 89 12.14 -15.41 14.62
C LEU A 89 10.64 -15.18 14.89
N PRO A 90 10.27 -14.49 15.99
CA PRO A 90 8.90 -14.15 16.26
C PRO A 90 8.35 -13.23 15.16
N ILE A 91 7.17 -13.56 14.65
CA ILE A 91 6.49 -12.76 13.63
C ILE A 91 5.72 -11.64 14.33
N MET A 92 6.03 -10.41 13.98
CA MET A 92 5.33 -9.25 14.53
C MET A 92 3.96 -9.09 13.85
N GLY A 93 2.91 -9.04 14.66
CA GLY A 93 1.55 -8.84 14.18
C GLY A 93 1.37 -7.51 13.43
N PRO A 94 0.33 -7.39 12.60
CA PRO A 94 0.05 -6.15 11.88
C PRO A 94 -0.39 -5.05 12.84
N GLU A 95 0.23 -3.89 12.70
CA GLU A 95 -0.05 -2.70 13.50
C GLU A 95 -0.78 -1.65 12.67
N ARG A 96 -1.70 -0.91 13.27
CA ARG A 96 -2.42 0.17 12.59
C ARG A 96 -1.49 1.33 12.26
N LEU A 97 -1.69 1.90 11.05
CA LEU A 97 -0.96 3.07 10.57
C LEU A 97 -1.69 4.39 10.89
N GLN A 98 -3.01 4.36 11.06
CA GLN A 98 -3.82 5.47 11.56
C GLN A 98 -3.88 5.52 13.10
N GLU A 99 -4.30 6.67 13.64
CA GLU A 99 -4.61 6.82 15.07
C GLU A 99 -5.83 5.97 15.49
N VAL A 100 -5.95 5.73 16.79
CA VAL A 100 -7.07 4.95 17.33
C VAL A 100 -8.34 5.79 17.25
N GLY A 101 -9.34 5.31 16.51
CA GLY A 101 -10.62 5.98 16.35
C GLY A 101 -10.67 6.95 15.16
N SER A 102 -9.53 7.25 14.53
CA SER A 102 -9.53 7.93 13.24
C SER A 102 -9.74 6.94 12.09
N TYR A 103 -10.17 7.47 10.95
CA TYR A 103 -10.30 6.72 9.72
C TYR A 103 -9.92 7.59 8.53
N LEU A 104 -9.52 6.95 7.45
CA LEU A 104 -9.16 7.62 6.21
C LEU A 104 -10.32 7.52 5.22
N THR A 105 -10.67 8.60 4.53
CA THR A 105 -11.57 8.51 3.37
C THR A 105 -10.81 8.10 2.11
N LEU A 106 -11.51 7.56 1.11
CA LEU A 106 -10.90 7.27 -0.19
C LEU A 106 -10.29 8.54 -0.82
N GLU A 107 -11.01 9.65 -0.78
CA GLU A 107 -10.56 10.94 -1.30
C GLU A 107 -9.24 11.41 -0.64
N GLN A 108 -9.16 11.33 0.69
CA GLN A 108 -7.92 11.67 1.41
C GLN A 108 -6.76 10.77 0.99
N MET A 109 -7.00 9.46 0.87
CA MET A 109 -5.98 8.52 0.43
C MET A 109 -5.49 8.84 -0.98
N GLU A 110 -6.41 9.03 -1.92
CA GLU A 110 -6.10 9.33 -3.32
C GLU A 110 -5.30 10.62 -3.42
N ARG A 111 -5.75 11.70 -2.79
CA ARG A 111 -5.05 12.99 -2.78
C ARG A 111 -3.62 12.88 -2.25
N MET A 112 -3.40 12.12 -1.18
CA MET A 112 -2.07 11.97 -0.57
C MET A 112 -1.14 11.08 -1.41
N LEU A 113 -1.67 10.11 -2.15
CA LEU A 113 -0.88 9.18 -2.96
C LEU A 113 -0.69 9.65 -4.40
N HIS A 114 -1.58 10.51 -4.91
CA HIS A 114 -1.61 10.95 -6.30
C HIS A 114 -0.28 11.53 -6.80
N PRO A 115 0.44 12.39 -6.06
CA PRO A 115 1.73 12.94 -6.52
C PRO A 115 2.81 11.87 -6.74
N PHE A 116 2.66 10.70 -6.13
CA PHE A 116 3.60 9.59 -6.20
C PHE A 116 3.16 8.48 -7.15
N ALA A 117 1.98 8.61 -7.75
CA ALA A 117 1.46 7.69 -8.73
C ALA A 117 1.97 8.06 -10.13
N MET A 118 2.26 7.05 -10.94
CA MET A 118 2.49 7.24 -12.37
C MET A 118 1.14 7.61 -13.02
N PRO A 119 1.07 8.70 -13.81
CA PRO A 119 -0.12 9.02 -14.59
C PRO A 119 -0.50 7.83 -15.48
N ALA A 120 -1.80 7.62 -15.68
CA ALA A 120 -2.29 6.49 -16.48
C ALA A 120 -1.75 6.53 -17.92
N GLU A 121 -1.52 7.74 -18.44
CA GLU A 121 -1.01 8.03 -19.77
C GLU A 121 0.47 7.61 -19.93
N ASP A 122 1.22 7.62 -18.82
CA ASP A 122 2.64 7.28 -18.77
C ASP A 122 2.89 5.81 -18.45
N PHE A 123 1.83 5.03 -18.19
CA PHE A 123 1.99 3.59 -17.95
C PHE A 123 2.61 2.92 -19.18
N PRO A 124 3.68 2.11 -18.99
CA PRO A 124 4.23 1.34 -20.09
C PRO A 124 3.15 0.42 -20.66
N PRO A 125 3.11 0.22 -21.99
CA PRO A 125 2.13 -0.69 -22.59
C PRO A 125 2.25 -2.07 -21.92
N PRO A 126 1.12 -2.75 -21.67
CA PRO A 126 1.12 -4.02 -20.94
C PRO A 126 2.08 -4.99 -21.62
N SER A 127 3.21 -5.22 -20.97
CA SER A 127 4.23 -6.13 -21.47
C SER A 127 3.66 -7.52 -21.25
N VAL A 128 3.36 -8.25 -22.33
CA VAL A 128 3.02 -9.68 -22.21
C VAL A 128 4.22 -10.32 -21.50
N PRO A 129 4.06 -10.88 -20.28
CA PRO A 129 5.21 -11.40 -19.56
C PRO A 129 5.81 -12.53 -20.38
N GLN A 130 7.07 -12.39 -20.82
CA GLN A 130 7.82 -13.50 -21.41
C GLN A 130 8.04 -14.56 -20.31
N GLY A 131 7.09 -15.48 -20.16
CA GLY A 131 7.17 -16.61 -19.23
C GLY A 131 5.89 -16.97 -18.48
N PHE A 132 4.85 -16.13 -18.50
CA PHE A 132 3.64 -16.35 -17.69
C PHE A 132 2.44 -16.91 -18.49
N SER A 133 2.70 -17.82 -19.44
CA SER A 133 1.64 -18.44 -20.26
C SER A 133 0.93 -19.62 -19.57
N GLY A 134 1.39 -20.04 -18.38
CA GLY A 134 0.99 -21.35 -17.82
C GLY A 134 -0.13 -21.37 -16.78
N TYR A 135 -0.24 -20.41 -15.87
CA TYR A 135 -0.95 -20.66 -14.59
C TYR A 135 -2.05 -19.67 -14.17
N PHE A 136 -2.17 -18.48 -14.78
CA PHE A 136 -3.11 -17.46 -14.29
C PHE A 136 -3.84 -16.68 -15.39
N SER A 137 -4.21 -17.33 -16.50
CA SER A 137 -5.02 -16.69 -17.56
C SER A 137 -6.35 -16.09 -17.04
N LYS A 138 -6.83 -16.50 -15.86
CA LYS A 138 -8.04 -15.94 -15.24
C LYS A 138 -7.79 -14.66 -14.45
N SER A 139 -6.59 -14.45 -13.89
CA SER A 139 -6.27 -13.26 -13.08
C SER A 139 -6.04 -12.02 -13.94
N ALA A 140 -5.46 -12.20 -15.13
CA ALA A 140 -5.29 -11.14 -16.11
C ALA A 140 -6.63 -10.53 -16.54
N ALA A 141 -7.66 -11.37 -16.76
CA ALA A 141 -9.00 -10.91 -17.09
C ALA A 141 -9.70 -10.15 -15.95
N VAL A 142 -9.34 -10.44 -14.68
CA VAL A 142 -9.85 -9.68 -13.52
C VAL A 142 -9.19 -8.31 -13.45
N LEU A 143 -7.87 -8.23 -13.68
CA LEU A 143 -7.17 -6.94 -13.75
C LEU A 143 -7.67 -6.09 -14.92
N GLU A 144 -7.87 -6.66 -16.11
CA GLU A 144 -8.48 -5.95 -17.24
C GLU A 144 -9.89 -5.43 -16.92
N ARG A 145 -10.70 -6.20 -16.18
CA ARG A 145 -12.04 -5.74 -15.75
C ARG A 145 -11.98 -4.60 -14.74
N LEU A 146 -11.02 -4.63 -13.81
CA LEU A 146 -10.82 -3.55 -12.83
C LEU A 146 -10.31 -2.27 -13.50
N VAL A 147 -9.42 -2.39 -14.49
CA VAL A 147 -8.91 -1.26 -15.29
C VAL A 147 -10.03 -0.57 -16.09
N ASN A 148 -11.06 -1.32 -16.51
CA ASN A 148 -12.24 -0.77 -17.20
C ASN A 148 -13.26 -0.09 -16.27
N LEU A 149 -13.17 -0.29 -14.96
CA LEU A 149 -14.02 0.39 -13.97
C LEU A 149 -13.47 1.78 -13.59
N TRP A 150 -12.23 2.07 -13.97
CA TRP A 150 -11.61 3.36 -13.72
C TRP A 150 -12.00 4.38 -14.82
N PRO A 151 -12.56 5.56 -14.48
CA PRO A 151 -13.07 6.51 -15.47
C PRO A 151 -12.01 7.11 -16.41
N PHE A 152 -10.71 6.95 -16.11
CA PHE A 152 -9.61 7.47 -16.91
C PHE A 152 -9.44 6.80 -18.30
N ASN A 153 -10.01 5.61 -18.51
CA ASN A 153 -9.89 4.90 -19.80
C ASN A 153 -10.90 5.33 -20.88
N LYS A 154 -11.80 6.29 -20.61
CA LYS A 154 -12.90 6.61 -21.53
C LYS A 154 -12.60 7.71 -22.55
N GLN A 155 -11.41 8.31 -22.55
CA GLN A 155 -11.04 9.38 -23.47
C GLN A 155 -9.86 8.96 -24.35
N GLY A 156 -10.15 8.17 -25.38
CA GLY A 156 -9.14 7.77 -26.35
C GLY A 156 -9.68 7.29 -27.71
N ASN A 157 -10.95 7.53 -28.02
CA ASN A 157 -11.50 7.19 -29.33
C ASN A 157 -12.37 8.33 -29.86
N GLY A 158 -11.72 9.32 -30.47
CA GLY A 158 -12.39 10.46 -31.08
C GLY A 158 -11.49 11.19 -32.08
N VAL A 159 -11.74 10.90 -33.36
CA VAL A 159 -11.39 11.70 -34.54
C VAL A 159 -9.99 11.52 -35.13
N ASN A 160 -9.87 10.56 -36.07
CA ASN A 160 -9.25 10.86 -37.36
C ASN A 160 -9.87 9.98 -38.45
N GLY A 161 -10.92 10.50 -39.08
CA GLY A 161 -11.56 9.93 -40.26
C GLY A 161 -11.63 11.00 -41.34
N LYS A 162 -10.75 10.85 -42.34
CA LYS A 162 -10.76 11.37 -43.73
C LYS A 162 -11.36 12.75 -44.02
#